data_AF-A0A7C4KJN9-F1
#
_entry.id   AF-A0A7C4KJN9-F1
#
_cell.length_a   1.000
_cell.length_b   1.000
_cell.length_c   1.000
_cell.angle_alpha   90.00
_cell.angle_beta   90.00
_cell.angle_gamma   90.00
#
_symmetry.space_group_name_H-M   'P 1'
#
loop_
_entity.id
_entity.type
_entity.pdbx_description
1 polymer ?
#
loop_
_entity_poly.entity_id
_entity_poly.type
_entity_poly.pdbx_seq_one_letter_code
_entity_poly.pdbx_strand_id
1 'polypeptide(L)'
;MNHNPGIGATSDLSLRVSVGALVRVVFEHPGNGEWMLALERKATLDEKRVEVKSQPFGGAIRILNLDALHNLIGDFHFDSERSHAEQDFRIFIRPSCWPALREFCILHLSRENDAILETDPTRELTEEFADALKINLQPEQYTSKPVTTVVENQATPTENIHAKGRDTVRVYRIFEAILTSPALAHAILENSEGVSHQRMCELALEDARRGGKGRANAVFTLPLQVFAQSFQMRSHNEHNFEEHRFDETVAAILEGITVAKYQRR
;
A
#
# COMPACT_ATOMS: atom_id res chain seq x y z
N MET A 1 24.43 -17.04 -12.24
CA MET A 1 24.10 -16.45 -13.55
C MET A 1 23.08 -15.38 -13.24
N ASN A 2 23.28 -14.12 -13.62
CA ASN A 2 22.29 -13.08 -13.31
C ASN A 2 21.04 -13.33 -14.16
N HIS A 3 19.96 -13.79 -13.53
CA HIS A 3 18.67 -13.92 -14.22
C HIS A 3 18.12 -12.51 -14.54
N ASN A 4 17.61 -12.32 -15.76
CA ASN A 4 17.01 -11.05 -16.21
C ASN A 4 15.54 -11.30 -16.59
N PRO A 5 14.59 -11.09 -15.66
CA PRO A 5 13.16 -11.29 -15.90
C PRO A 5 12.61 -10.45 -17.05
N GLY A 6 11.63 -10.98 -17.77
CA GLY A 6 10.87 -10.22 -18.76
C GLY A 6 9.86 -9.25 -18.14
N ILE A 7 9.07 -8.59 -18.99
CA ILE A 7 8.02 -7.64 -18.57
C ILE A 7 6.68 -8.01 -19.22
N GLY A 8 5.61 -7.89 -18.45
CA GLY A 8 4.25 -8.16 -18.87
C GLY A 8 3.85 -9.63 -18.83
N ALA A 9 2.55 -9.89 -18.96
CA ALA A 9 2.00 -11.24 -18.94
C ALA A 9 2.34 -12.02 -20.23
N THR A 10 2.43 -13.35 -20.10
CA THR A 10 2.47 -14.29 -21.25
C THR A 10 1.35 -15.32 -21.12
N SER A 11 1.26 -16.27 -22.06
CA SER A 11 0.33 -17.40 -21.92
C SER A 11 0.61 -18.23 -20.66
N ASP A 12 1.89 -18.40 -20.35
CA ASP A 12 2.35 -19.26 -19.25
C ASP A 12 2.44 -18.47 -17.93
N LEU A 13 2.82 -17.18 -18.01
CA LEU A 13 2.95 -16.26 -16.89
C LEU A 13 1.74 -15.33 -16.85
N SER A 14 0.62 -15.85 -16.35
CA SER A 14 -0.70 -15.19 -16.45
C SER A 14 -1.26 -14.72 -15.11
N LEU A 15 -0.82 -15.30 -14.00
CA LEU A 15 -1.25 -14.89 -12.66
C LEU A 15 -0.35 -13.76 -12.16
N ARG A 16 -0.95 -12.61 -11.82
CA ARG A 16 -0.23 -11.52 -11.18
C ARG A 16 -0.13 -11.76 -9.68
N VAL A 17 1.05 -11.51 -9.13
CA VAL A 17 1.32 -11.54 -7.69
C VAL A 17 1.83 -10.17 -7.28
N SER A 18 1.21 -9.61 -6.25
CA SER A 18 1.65 -8.34 -5.65
C SER A 18 2.01 -8.59 -4.19
N VAL A 19 3.25 -8.28 -3.81
CA VAL A 19 3.68 -8.29 -2.41
C VAL A 19 3.96 -6.86 -1.99
N GLY A 20 3.35 -6.41 -0.89
CA GLY A 20 3.43 -5.03 -0.44
C GLY A 20 3.49 -4.88 1.06
N ALA A 21 3.95 -3.71 1.51
CA ALA A 21 3.83 -3.26 2.88
C ALA A 21 2.59 -2.38 3.00
N LEU A 22 1.80 -2.57 4.07
CA LEU A 22 0.73 -1.65 4.46
C LEU A 22 1.02 -1.17 5.87
N VAL A 23 1.06 0.13 6.08
CA VAL A 23 1.43 0.75 7.35
C VAL A 23 0.23 1.44 7.96
N ARG A 24 -0.15 0.98 9.15
CA ARG A 24 -1.04 1.70 10.07
C ARG A 24 -0.23 2.80 10.74
N VAL A 25 -0.34 4.02 10.21
CA VAL A 25 0.29 5.20 10.81
C VAL A 25 -0.64 5.77 11.86
N VAL A 26 -0.18 5.83 13.11
CA VAL A 26 -0.96 6.35 14.25
C VAL A 26 -0.17 7.39 15.03
N PHE A 27 -0.89 8.31 15.65
CA PHE A 27 -0.31 9.37 16.47
C PHE A 27 -1.32 9.86 17.50
N GLU A 28 -0.86 10.46 18.60
CA GLU A 28 -1.73 11.15 19.54
C GLU A 28 -2.03 12.56 19.03
N HIS A 29 -3.31 12.92 19.00
CA HIS A 29 -3.72 14.26 18.63
C HIS A 29 -3.17 15.28 19.66
N PRO A 30 -2.42 16.31 19.23
CA PRO A 30 -1.63 17.15 20.12
C PRO A 30 -2.47 18.01 21.07
N GLY A 31 -3.74 18.24 20.76
CA GLY A 31 -4.64 19.06 21.59
C GLY A 31 -5.44 18.29 22.65
N ASN A 32 -5.67 16.99 22.47
CA ASN A 32 -6.59 16.21 23.34
C ASN A 32 -6.08 14.80 23.69
N GLY A 33 -4.95 14.35 23.13
CA GLY A 33 -4.36 13.04 23.37
C GLY A 33 -5.10 11.86 22.73
N GLU A 34 -6.10 12.11 21.88
CA GLU A 34 -6.84 11.04 21.21
C GLU A 34 -5.98 10.34 20.16
N TRP A 35 -6.06 9.00 20.09
CA TRP A 35 -5.35 8.24 19.05
C TRP A 35 -5.99 8.45 17.68
N MET A 36 -5.19 8.97 16.76
CA MET A 36 -5.56 9.24 15.38
C MET A 36 -4.96 8.19 14.46
N LEU A 37 -5.71 7.85 13.41
CA LEU A 37 -5.22 7.12 12.24
C LEU A 37 -4.88 8.14 11.16
N ALA A 38 -3.70 8.03 10.57
CA ALA A 38 -3.35 8.74 9.34
C ALA A 38 -3.41 7.77 8.15
N LEU A 39 -4.12 8.18 7.11
CA LEU A 39 -4.22 7.50 5.83
C LEU A 39 -3.67 8.41 4.74
N GLU A 40 -3.08 7.81 3.72
CA GLU A 40 -2.72 8.55 2.54
C GLU A 40 -3.98 8.80 1.71
N ARG A 41 -4.18 10.04 1.28
CA ARG A 41 -5.27 10.44 0.41
C ARG A 41 -4.72 10.74 -0.98
N LYS A 42 -5.03 9.90 -1.96
CA LYS A 42 -4.58 10.02 -3.34
C LYS A 42 -5.71 10.48 -4.25
N ALA A 43 -5.45 11.49 -5.07
CA ALA A 43 -6.28 11.89 -6.20
C ALA A 43 -5.59 11.49 -7.49
N THR A 44 -6.31 10.78 -8.36
CA THR A 44 -5.80 10.34 -9.66
C THR A 44 -6.81 10.67 -10.76
N LEU A 45 -6.33 11.34 -11.81
CA LEU A 45 -7.10 11.55 -13.03
C LEU A 45 -7.14 10.27 -13.87
N ASP A 46 -8.34 9.72 -14.06
CA ASP A 46 -8.62 8.55 -14.90
C ASP A 46 -9.55 8.96 -16.04
N GLU A 47 -9.06 8.87 -17.29
CA GLU A 47 -9.66 9.29 -18.57
C GLU A 47 -10.23 10.71 -18.60
N LYS A 48 -11.26 11.00 -17.79
CA LYS A 48 -12.00 12.26 -17.70
C LYS A 48 -12.43 12.64 -16.29
N ARG A 49 -12.20 11.80 -15.28
CA ARG A 49 -12.65 12.03 -13.90
C ARG A 49 -11.48 11.93 -12.93
N VAL A 50 -11.47 12.79 -11.92
CA VAL A 50 -10.57 12.59 -10.78
C VAL A 50 -11.26 11.67 -9.78
N GLU A 51 -10.57 10.61 -9.41
CA GLU A 51 -10.96 9.76 -8.29
C GLU A 51 -10.09 10.11 -7.08
N VAL A 52 -10.73 10.35 -5.93
CA VAL A 52 -10.05 10.59 -4.66
C VAL A 52 -10.35 9.41 -3.73
N LYS A 53 -9.30 8.77 -3.21
CA LYS A 53 -9.39 7.64 -2.29
C LYS A 53 -8.42 7.82 -1.13
N SER A 54 -8.79 7.31 0.04
CA SER A 54 -7.91 7.17 1.19
C SER A 54 -7.47 5.71 1.34
N GLN A 55 -6.19 5.47 1.55
CA GLN A 55 -5.59 4.14 1.67
C GLN A 55 -4.52 4.12 2.77
N PRO A 56 -4.12 2.93 3.28
CA PRO A 56 -2.94 2.85 4.13
C PRO A 56 -1.72 3.41 3.41
N PHE A 57 -0.79 3.95 4.17
CA PHE A 57 0.55 4.19 3.64
C PHE A 57 1.22 2.85 3.30
N GLY A 58 2.14 2.87 2.33
CA GLY A 58 2.96 1.74 1.94
C GLY A 58 2.97 1.51 0.43
N GLY A 59 3.82 0.58 0.02
CA GLY A 59 4.01 0.28 -1.39
C GLY A 59 4.49 -1.15 -1.62
N ALA A 60 5.17 -1.36 -2.73
CA ALA A 60 5.65 -2.70 -3.07
C ALA A 60 6.85 -3.05 -2.21
N ILE A 61 6.92 -4.32 -1.81
CA ILE A 61 8.13 -4.87 -1.21
C ILE A 61 9.13 -5.16 -2.32
N ARG A 62 10.40 -4.79 -2.12
CA ARG A 62 11.46 -5.11 -3.08
C ARG A 62 11.93 -6.56 -2.99
N ILE A 63 12.30 -7.11 -4.14
CA ILE A 63 13.01 -8.38 -4.26
C ILE A 63 14.51 -8.09 -4.26
N LEU A 64 15.18 -8.36 -3.15
CA LEU A 64 16.62 -8.13 -2.98
C LEU A 64 17.47 -9.23 -3.65
N ASN A 65 16.91 -10.42 -3.86
CA ASN A 65 17.60 -11.54 -4.51
C ASN A 65 16.70 -12.23 -5.55
N LEU A 66 16.83 -11.80 -6.81
CA LEU A 66 16.08 -12.35 -7.94
C LEU A 66 16.41 -13.81 -8.24
N ASP A 67 17.67 -14.23 -8.04
CA ASP A 67 18.10 -15.61 -8.29
C ASP A 67 17.42 -16.59 -7.32
N ALA A 68 17.26 -16.21 -6.06
CA ALA A 68 16.54 -17.03 -5.08
C ALA A 68 15.06 -17.22 -5.46
N LEU A 69 14.43 -16.17 -5.97
CA LEU A 69 13.07 -16.22 -6.47
C LEU A 69 12.97 -17.11 -7.73
N HIS A 70 13.88 -16.92 -8.69
CA HIS A 70 13.94 -17.74 -9.91
C HIS A 70 14.15 -19.22 -9.60
N ASN A 71 15.05 -19.55 -8.67
CA ASN A 71 15.29 -20.93 -8.24
C ASN A 71 14.04 -21.58 -7.62
N LEU A 72 13.14 -20.79 -7.03
CA LEU A 72 11.90 -21.29 -6.42
C LEU A 72 10.80 -21.56 -7.46
N ILE A 73 10.53 -20.59 -8.33
CA ILE A 73 9.33 -20.61 -9.21
C ILE A 73 9.63 -20.71 -10.70
N GLY A 74 10.91 -20.74 -11.08
CA GLY A 74 11.37 -20.62 -12.46
C GLY A 74 11.19 -19.20 -12.99
N ASP A 75 10.92 -19.09 -14.28
CA ASP A 75 10.75 -17.81 -14.95
C ASP A 75 9.52 -17.05 -14.40
N PHE A 76 9.69 -15.75 -14.25
CA PHE A 76 8.65 -14.78 -13.92
C PHE A 76 8.93 -13.48 -14.69
N HIS A 77 7.90 -12.65 -14.86
CA HIS A 77 8.04 -11.33 -15.48
C HIS A 77 7.60 -10.25 -14.50
N PHE A 78 8.19 -9.06 -14.53
CA PHE A 78 7.62 -7.91 -13.83
C PHE A 78 6.36 -7.40 -14.55
N ASP A 79 5.45 -6.75 -13.84
CA ASP A 79 4.25 -6.20 -14.47
C ASP A 79 4.50 -4.93 -15.30
N SER A 80 5.63 -4.25 -15.06
CA SER A 80 6.00 -2.99 -15.69
C SER A 80 7.51 -2.75 -15.65
N GLU A 81 8.00 -1.89 -16.55
CA GLU A 81 9.40 -1.40 -16.56
C GLU A 81 9.79 -0.76 -15.22
N ARG A 82 8.86 -0.02 -14.61
CA ARG A 82 9.11 0.61 -13.31
C ARG A 82 9.33 -0.44 -12.23
N SER A 83 8.46 -1.43 -12.14
CA SER A 83 8.61 -2.48 -11.13
C SER A 83 9.85 -3.34 -11.37
N HIS A 84 10.26 -3.54 -12.63
CA HIS A 84 11.55 -4.15 -12.93
C HIS A 84 12.73 -3.31 -12.43
N ALA A 85 12.74 -2.01 -12.73
CA ALA A 85 13.82 -1.10 -12.34
C ALA A 85 13.93 -0.92 -10.81
N GLU A 86 12.80 -0.87 -10.12
CA GLU A 86 12.73 -0.72 -8.66
C GLU A 86 12.81 -2.07 -7.92
N GLN A 87 12.78 -3.19 -8.67
CA GLN A 87 12.66 -4.57 -8.15
C GLN A 87 11.42 -4.78 -7.26
N ASP A 88 10.36 -4.01 -7.51
CA ASP A 88 9.08 -4.15 -6.82
C ASP A 88 8.49 -5.54 -7.08
N PHE A 89 8.04 -6.21 -6.03
CA PHE A 89 7.41 -7.51 -6.11
C PHE A 89 5.98 -7.41 -6.66
N ARG A 90 5.89 -7.09 -7.95
CA ARG A 90 4.71 -7.04 -8.79
C ARG A 90 5.01 -7.81 -10.06
N ILE A 91 4.77 -9.11 -10.03
CA ILE A 91 5.25 -10.05 -11.04
C ILE A 91 4.12 -10.92 -11.60
N PHE A 92 4.30 -11.41 -12.82
CA PHE A 92 3.53 -12.48 -13.42
C PHE A 92 4.26 -13.81 -13.26
N ILE A 93 3.54 -14.82 -12.78
CA ILE A 93 4.05 -16.18 -12.56
C ILE A 93 3.16 -17.21 -13.25
N ARG A 94 3.65 -18.44 -13.37
CA ARG A 94 2.78 -19.59 -13.64
C ARG A 94 1.79 -19.76 -12.49
N PRO A 95 0.48 -19.89 -12.72
CA PRO A 95 -0.50 -20.06 -11.65
C PRO A 95 -0.18 -21.23 -10.69
N SER A 96 0.40 -22.32 -11.22
CA SER A 96 0.80 -23.49 -10.42
C SER A 96 1.91 -23.20 -9.41
N CYS A 97 2.68 -22.12 -9.58
CA CYS A 97 3.74 -21.74 -8.65
C CYS A 97 3.23 -20.95 -7.43
N TRP A 98 1.98 -20.48 -7.44
CA TRP A 98 1.43 -19.63 -6.38
C TRP A 98 1.54 -20.24 -4.98
N PRO A 99 1.18 -21.52 -4.73
CA PRO A 99 1.28 -22.07 -3.38
C PRO A 99 2.71 -22.02 -2.81
N ALA A 100 3.72 -22.36 -3.61
CA ALA A 100 5.11 -22.32 -3.19
C ALA A 100 5.59 -20.88 -2.93
N LEU A 101 5.23 -19.95 -3.82
CA LEU A 101 5.58 -18.53 -3.68
C LEU A 101 4.92 -17.90 -2.45
N ARG A 102 3.66 -18.24 -2.17
CA ARG A 102 2.93 -17.74 -1.01
C ARG A 102 3.64 -18.11 0.29
N GLU A 103 3.98 -19.39 0.47
CA GLU A 103 4.68 -19.86 1.68
C GLU A 103 6.06 -19.22 1.79
N PHE A 104 6.76 -19.06 0.67
CA PHE A 104 8.02 -18.33 0.61
C PHE A 104 7.85 -16.89 1.10
N CYS A 105 6.88 -16.14 0.59
CA CYS A 105 6.61 -14.78 1.04
C CYS A 105 6.27 -14.72 2.53
N ILE A 106 5.40 -15.60 3.03
CA ILE A 106 5.04 -15.63 4.46
C ILE A 106 6.28 -15.85 5.33
N LEU A 107 7.12 -16.83 4.97
CA LEU A 107 8.35 -17.14 5.70
C LEU A 107 9.32 -15.95 5.70
N HIS A 108 9.60 -15.38 4.54
CA HIS A 108 10.62 -14.34 4.40
C HIS A 108 10.17 -13.00 5.00
N LEU A 109 8.89 -12.65 4.89
CA LEU A 109 8.32 -11.43 5.50
C LEU A 109 8.22 -11.50 7.03
N SER A 110 8.31 -12.68 7.62
CA SER A 110 8.32 -12.85 9.07
C SER A 110 9.66 -12.51 9.73
N ARG A 111 10.72 -12.35 8.94
CA ARG A 111 12.08 -12.07 9.42
C ARG A 111 12.32 -10.56 9.46
N GLU A 112 13.14 -10.11 10.41
CA GLU A 112 13.43 -8.68 10.59
C GLU A 112 14.45 -8.16 9.57
N ASN A 113 15.44 -8.98 9.22
CA ASN A 113 16.53 -8.65 8.30
C ASN A 113 16.66 -9.73 7.23
N ASP A 114 15.66 -9.86 6.36
CA ASP A 114 15.70 -10.88 5.32
C ASP A 114 16.62 -10.47 4.16
N ALA A 115 17.42 -11.42 3.67
CA ALA A 115 18.37 -11.16 2.57
C ALA A 115 17.72 -11.25 1.18
N ILE A 116 16.44 -11.63 1.09
CA ILE A 116 15.75 -11.87 -0.18
C ILE A 116 14.61 -10.88 -0.39
N LEU A 117 13.85 -10.55 0.65
CA LEU A 117 12.76 -9.57 0.57
C LEU A 117 13.03 -8.38 1.48
N GLU A 118 12.64 -7.18 1.05
CA GLU A 118 12.59 -6.00 1.91
C GLU A 118 11.54 -6.22 3.02
N THR A 119 11.96 -6.05 4.28
CA THR A 119 11.14 -6.29 5.48
C THR A 119 10.93 -5.05 6.34
N ASP A 120 11.38 -3.88 5.86
CA ASP A 120 11.30 -2.58 6.53
C ASP A 120 10.46 -1.61 5.68
N PRO A 121 9.40 -0.98 6.25
CA PRO A 121 8.55 -0.05 5.50
C PRO A 121 9.14 1.36 5.36
N THR A 122 10.32 1.64 5.92
CA THR A 122 10.92 2.99 6.01
C THR A 122 10.96 3.69 4.66
N ARG A 123 11.40 3.00 3.61
CA ARG A 123 11.50 3.57 2.27
C ARG A 123 10.16 4.10 1.78
N GLU A 124 9.13 3.27 1.82
CA GLU A 124 7.78 3.63 1.36
C GLU A 124 7.19 4.76 2.20
N LEU A 125 7.35 4.71 3.53
CA LEU A 125 6.90 5.79 4.41
C LEU A 125 7.56 7.12 4.10
N THR A 126 8.89 7.14 3.93
CA THR A 126 9.62 8.37 3.62
C THR A 126 9.21 8.93 2.25
N GLU A 127 9.07 8.08 1.23
CA GLU A 127 8.61 8.49 -0.11
C GLU A 127 7.20 9.09 -0.05
N GLU A 128 6.25 8.42 0.61
CA GLU A 128 4.86 8.89 0.66
C GLU A 128 4.67 10.13 1.55
N PHE A 129 5.40 10.26 2.65
CA PHE A 129 5.40 11.49 3.45
C PHE A 129 6.01 12.67 2.70
N ALA A 130 7.10 12.43 1.96
CA ALA A 130 7.69 13.45 1.10
C ALA A 130 6.70 13.87 0.01
N ASP A 131 5.94 12.93 -0.56
CA ASP A 131 4.96 13.22 -1.59
C ASP A 131 3.73 13.97 -1.05
N ALA A 132 3.14 13.50 0.07
CA ALA A 132 1.89 14.03 0.61
C ALA A 132 2.06 15.30 1.47
N LEU A 133 3.11 15.35 2.29
CA LEU A 133 3.33 16.43 3.26
C LEU A 133 4.49 17.36 2.88
N LYS A 134 5.31 16.99 1.89
CA LYS A 134 6.59 17.67 1.59
C LYS A 134 7.56 17.65 2.78
N ILE A 135 7.48 16.59 3.59
CA ILE A 135 8.33 16.36 4.76
C ILE A 135 9.24 15.17 4.49
N ASN A 136 10.54 15.34 4.75
CA ASN A 136 11.47 14.23 4.78
C ASN A 136 11.39 13.54 6.15
N LEU A 137 10.64 12.44 6.23
CA LEU A 137 10.44 11.69 7.47
C LEU A 137 11.77 11.14 8.00
N GLN A 138 12.14 11.51 9.23
CA GLN A 138 13.36 11.04 9.89
C GLN A 138 13.07 9.81 10.78
N PRO A 139 14.03 8.87 10.93
CA PRO A 139 13.85 7.68 11.76
C PRO A 139 13.47 7.96 13.21
N GLU A 140 13.89 9.09 13.79
CA GLU A 140 13.60 9.45 15.19
C GLU A 140 12.17 9.97 15.39
N GLN A 141 11.46 10.29 14.31
CA GLN A 141 10.11 10.85 14.36
C GLN A 141 9.01 9.79 14.49
N TYR A 142 9.37 8.52 14.40
CA TYR A 142 8.43 7.42 14.55
C TYR A 142 9.12 6.14 15.03
N THR A 143 8.32 5.20 15.54
CA THR A 143 8.73 3.81 15.72
C THR A 143 7.87 2.93 14.83
N SER A 144 8.44 1.89 14.24
CA SER A 144 7.72 0.95 13.39
C SER A 144 7.92 -0.47 13.87
N LYS A 145 6.84 -1.25 13.90
CA LYS A 145 6.91 -2.70 14.20
C LYS A 145 6.01 -3.48 13.25
N PRO A 146 6.41 -4.69 12.86
CA PRO A 146 5.50 -5.58 12.13
C PRO A 146 4.34 -6.03 13.03
N VAL A 147 3.17 -6.22 12.45
CA VAL A 147 1.94 -6.67 13.13
C VAL A 147 1.57 -8.09 12.70
N THR A 148 1.35 -8.30 11.40
CA THR A 148 0.88 -9.59 10.84
C THR A 148 1.13 -9.64 9.34
N THR A 149 0.95 -10.81 8.74
CA THR A 149 0.91 -10.97 7.28
C THR A 149 -0.52 -11.29 6.85
N VAL A 150 -1.01 -10.59 5.84
CA VAL A 150 -2.33 -10.82 5.23
C VAL A 150 -2.16 -11.39 3.84
N VAL A 151 -2.92 -12.44 3.51
CA VAL A 151 -2.90 -13.06 2.19
C VAL A 151 -4.28 -12.98 1.54
N GLU A 152 -4.33 -12.45 0.32
CA GLU A 152 -5.47 -12.59 -0.60
C GLU A 152 -5.23 -13.78 -1.52
N ASN A 153 -5.79 -14.92 -1.15
CA ASN A 153 -5.49 -16.18 -1.84
C ASN A 153 -6.41 -16.46 -3.05
N GLN A 154 -7.54 -15.76 -3.15
CA GLN A 154 -8.46 -15.88 -4.28
C GLN A 154 -8.06 -14.85 -5.33
N ALA A 155 -7.69 -15.32 -6.52
CA ALA A 155 -7.31 -14.44 -7.60
C ALA A 155 -8.51 -13.63 -8.08
N THR A 156 -8.36 -12.32 -8.14
CA THR A 156 -9.39 -11.40 -8.64
C THR A 156 -8.81 -10.43 -9.67
N PRO A 157 -9.57 -10.04 -10.71
CA PRO A 157 -9.12 -9.02 -11.64
C PRO A 157 -8.73 -7.72 -10.93
N THR A 158 -7.57 -7.18 -11.24
CA THR A 158 -7.09 -5.91 -10.65
C THR A 158 -7.46 -4.71 -11.50
N GLU A 159 -7.74 -3.58 -10.84
CA GLU A 159 -7.92 -2.26 -11.50
C GLU A 159 -6.59 -1.50 -11.68
N ASN A 160 -5.46 -2.10 -11.28
CA ASN A 160 -4.13 -1.49 -11.48
C ASN A 160 -3.89 -1.22 -12.98
N ILE A 161 -3.54 0.02 -13.33
CA ILE A 161 -3.37 0.46 -14.72
C ILE A 161 -2.35 -0.35 -15.54
N HIS A 162 -1.35 -0.96 -14.90
CA HIS A 162 -0.30 -1.75 -15.56
C HIS A 162 -0.71 -3.21 -15.78
N ALA A 163 -1.78 -3.66 -15.13
CA ALA A 163 -2.25 -5.04 -15.20
C ALA A 163 -3.77 -5.13 -15.19
N LYS A 164 -4.45 -4.12 -15.73
CA LYS A 164 -5.91 -3.99 -15.63
C LYS A 164 -6.61 -5.23 -16.17
N GLY A 165 -7.52 -5.78 -15.37
CA GLY A 165 -8.28 -6.99 -15.70
C GLY A 165 -7.52 -8.31 -15.50
N ARG A 166 -6.27 -8.29 -15.04
CA ARG A 166 -5.50 -9.52 -14.76
C ARG A 166 -5.82 -10.08 -13.39
N ASP A 167 -6.05 -11.38 -13.33
CA ASP A 167 -6.20 -12.12 -12.08
C ASP A 167 -4.97 -11.91 -11.19
N THR A 168 -5.23 -11.42 -9.98
CA THR A 168 -4.20 -11.01 -9.04
C THR A 168 -4.44 -11.64 -7.68
N VAL A 169 -3.37 -12.19 -7.11
CA VAL A 169 -3.27 -12.56 -5.70
C VAL A 169 -2.28 -11.64 -4.99
N ARG A 170 -2.44 -11.48 -3.67
CA ARG A 170 -1.66 -10.50 -2.91
C ARG A 170 -1.16 -11.04 -1.58
N VAL A 171 0.01 -10.57 -1.17
CA VAL A 171 0.55 -10.74 0.18
C VAL A 171 0.89 -9.36 0.73
N TYR A 172 0.36 -9.03 1.90
CA TYR A 172 0.63 -7.78 2.57
C TYR A 172 1.34 -8.03 3.89
N ARG A 173 2.47 -7.37 4.11
CA ARG A 173 3.07 -7.25 5.44
C ARG A 173 2.48 -6.00 6.10
N ILE A 174 1.79 -6.19 7.22
CA ILE A 174 1.19 -5.09 7.98
C ILE A 174 2.19 -4.59 9.00
N PHE A 175 2.41 -3.28 9.03
CA PHE A 175 3.21 -2.58 10.04
C PHE A 175 2.34 -1.60 10.82
N GLU A 176 2.75 -1.31 12.05
CA GLU A 176 2.26 -0.16 12.81
C GLU A 176 3.41 0.82 12.98
N ALA A 177 3.21 2.05 12.50
CA ALA A 177 4.12 3.16 12.70
C ALA A 177 3.49 4.16 13.68
N ILE A 178 4.09 4.31 14.86
CA ILE A 178 3.67 5.27 15.87
C ILE A 178 4.52 6.52 15.73
N LEU A 179 3.92 7.64 15.34
CA LEU A 179 4.61 8.92 15.25
C LEU A 179 4.83 9.48 16.65
N THR A 180 6.07 9.86 16.93
CA THR A 180 6.51 10.36 18.25
C THR A 180 6.76 11.86 18.25
N SER A 181 6.88 12.48 17.07
CA SER A 181 7.15 13.90 16.91
C SER A 181 5.87 14.74 16.95
N PRO A 182 5.68 15.64 17.94
CA PRO A 182 4.52 16.52 18.01
C PRO A 182 4.42 17.47 16.80
N ALA A 183 5.57 17.96 16.30
CA ALA A 183 5.60 18.83 15.13
C ALA A 183 5.09 18.09 13.87
N LEU A 184 5.40 16.81 13.74
CA LEU A 184 4.90 15.99 12.64
C LEU A 184 3.39 15.74 12.78
N ALA A 185 2.91 15.46 13.99
CA ALA A 185 1.48 15.31 14.27
C ALA A 185 0.69 16.58 13.90
N HIS A 186 1.21 17.76 14.25
CA HIS A 186 0.61 19.04 13.84
C HIS A 186 0.58 19.20 12.31
N ALA A 187 1.68 18.94 11.61
CA ALA A 187 1.74 19.07 10.16
C ALA A 187 0.77 18.11 9.44
N ILE A 188 0.59 16.90 9.98
CA ILE A 188 -0.38 15.92 9.49
C ILE A 188 -1.82 16.43 9.63
N LEU A 189 -2.17 17.00 10.79
CA LEU A 189 -3.50 17.57 11.02
C LEU A 189 -3.75 18.78 10.14
N GLU A 190 -2.80 19.71 10.07
CA GLU A 190 -2.90 20.89 9.19
C GLU A 190 -3.10 20.49 7.73
N ASN A 191 -2.41 19.45 7.25
CA ASN A 191 -2.61 18.94 5.89
C ASN A 191 -3.99 18.31 5.71
N SER A 192 -4.43 17.48 6.65
CA SER A 192 -5.73 16.81 6.62
C SER A 192 -6.90 17.80 6.63
N GLU A 193 -6.81 18.86 7.42
CA GLU A 193 -7.83 19.91 7.54
C GLU A 193 -7.74 20.91 6.37
N GLY A 194 -6.52 21.22 5.92
CA GLY A 194 -6.27 22.23 4.89
C GLY A 194 -6.58 21.78 3.46
N VAL A 195 -6.71 20.47 3.21
CA VAL A 195 -6.91 19.92 1.86
C VAL A 195 -8.27 19.24 1.71
N SER A 196 -9.23 19.99 1.18
CA SER A 196 -10.57 19.48 0.89
C SER A 196 -10.59 18.47 -0.28
N HIS A 197 -11.69 17.73 -0.43
CA HIS A 197 -11.89 16.84 -1.58
C HIS A 197 -11.80 17.60 -2.90
N GLN A 198 -12.49 18.74 -3.00
CA GLN A 198 -12.45 19.57 -4.20
C GLN A 198 -11.03 20.04 -4.49
N ARG A 199 -10.27 20.45 -3.47
CA ARG A 199 -8.89 20.89 -3.66
C ARG A 199 -7.99 19.77 -4.18
N MET A 200 -8.17 18.54 -3.71
CA MET A 200 -7.48 17.36 -4.25
C MET A 200 -7.76 17.17 -5.74
N CYS A 201 -9.02 17.31 -6.15
CA CYS A 201 -9.40 17.23 -7.57
C CYS A 201 -8.77 18.32 -8.41
N GLU A 202 -8.78 19.57 -7.93
CA GLU A 202 -8.14 20.70 -8.60
C GLU A 202 -6.64 20.50 -8.76
N LEU A 203 -5.94 20.06 -7.71
CA LEU A 203 -4.51 19.78 -7.74
C LEU A 203 -4.16 18.69 -8.76
N ALA A 204 -4.94 17.61 -8.82
CA ALA A 204 -4.74 16.56 -9.81
C ALA A 204 -4.95 17.08 -11.25
N LEU A 205 -5.97 17.92 -11.48
CA LEU A 205 -6.20 18.53 -12.80
C LEU A 205 -5.10 19.55 -13.17
N GLU A 206 -4.62 20.34 -12.20
CA GLU A 206 -3.51 21.26 -12.38
C GLU A 206 -2.22 20.52 -12.77
N ASP A 207 -1.91 19.41 -12.11
CA ASP A 207 -0.78 18.53 -12.45
C ASP A 207 -0.88 18.05 -13.91
N ALA A 208 -2.04 17.52 -14.31
CA ALA A 208 -2.27 17.07 -15.69
C ALA A 208 -2.11 18.21 -16.73
N ARG A 209 -2.64 19.41 -16.44
CA ARG A 209 -2.51 20.58 -17.33
C ARG A 209 -1.06 21.04 -17.49
N ARG A 210 -0.19 20.76 -16.51
CA ARG A 210 1.25 21.05 -16.56
C ARG A 210 2.07 19.93 -17.21
N GLY A 211 1.41 18.90 -17.76
CA GLY A 211 2.05 17.74 -18.37
C GLY A 211 2.39 16.61 -17.40
N GLY A 212 1.92 16.69 -16.15
CA GLY A 212 2.04 15.64 -15.15
C GLY A 212 1.07 14.47 -15.38
N LYS A 213 1.07 13.52 -14.43
CA LYS A 213 0.25 12.29 -14.52
C LYS A 213 -1.19 12.49 -14.03
N GLY A 214 -1.54 13.71 -13.62
CA GLY A 214 -2.82 14.03 -13.03
C GLY A 214 -2.97 13.51 -11.61
N ARG A 215 -1.94 13.70 -10.78
CA ARG A 215 -1.89 13.16 -9.41
C ARG A 215 -1.77 14.25 -8.36
N ALA A 216 -2.42 14.05 -7.22
CA ALA A 216 -2.19 14.81 -6.02
C ALA A 216 -2.30 13.91 -4.79
N ASN A 217 -1.44 14.14 -3.80
CA ASN A 217 -1.40 13.39 -2.55
C ASN A 217 -1.59 14.34 -1.37
N ALA A 218 -2.28 13.86 -0.36
CA ALA A 218 -2.47 14.50 0.94
C ALA A 218 -2.57 13.42 2.02
N VAL A 219 -2.75 13.84 3.26
CA VAL A 219 -3.03 12.96 4.39
C VAL A 219 -4.47 13.17 4.82
N PHE A 220 -5.14 12.09 5.21
CA PHE A 220 -6.45 12.11 5.81
C PHE A 220 -6.36 11.51 7.21
N THR A 221 -6.86 12.23 8.20
CA THR A 221 -6.81 11.81 9.60
C THR A 221 -8.20 11.63 10.18
N LEU A 222 -8.32 10.69 11.11
CA LEU A 222 -9.57 10.40 11.80
C LEU A 222 -9.30 9.70 13.14
N PRO A 223 -10.17 9.89 14.15
CA PRO A 223 -10.05 9.16 15.40
C PRO A 223 -10.08 7.65 15.18
N LEU A 224 -9.01 6.96 15.58
CA LEU A 224 -8.79 5.54 15.27
C LEU A 224 -9.93 4.68 15.82
N GLN A 225 -10.35 4.94 17.07
CA GLN A 225 -11.39 4.15 17.74
C GLN A 225 -12.75 4.32 17.07
N VAL A 226 -13.16 5.56 16.79
CA VAL A 226 -14.44 5.87 16.13
C VAL A 226 -14.48 5.22 14.74
N PHE A 227 -13.38 5.33 14.00
CA PHE A 227 -13.30 4.75 12.67
C PHE A 227 -13.37 3.23 12.70
N ALA A 228 -12.61 2.56 13.56
CA ALA A 228 -12.61 1.11 13.68
C ALA A 228 -14.01 0.58 14.07
N GLN A 229 -14.69 1.24 15.00
CA GLN A 229 -16.07 0.89 15.39
C GLN A 229 -17.05 1.07 14.21
N SER A 230 -16.94 2.17 13.47
CA SER A 230 -17.78 2.40 12.29
C SER A 230 -17.61 1.30 11.24
N PHE A 231 -16.38 0.80 11.06
CA PHE A 231 -16.06 -0.24 10.11
C PHE A 231 -16.63 -1.61 10.52
N GLN A 232 -16.71 -1.89 11.82
CA GLN A 232 -17.33 -3.12 12.36
C GLN A 232 -18.85 -3.15 12.15
N MET A 233 -19.51 -1.99 12.23
CA MET A 233 -20.97 -1.91 12.13
C MET A 233 -21.49 -1.94 10.69
N ARG A 234 -20.64 -1.67 9.70
CA ARG A 234 -21.03 -1.58 8.28
C ARG A 234 -20.85 -2.90 7.56
N SER A 235 -21.61 -3.07 6.48
CA SER A 235 -21.35 -4.17 5.55
C SER A 235 -20.00 -3.95 4.87
N HIS A 236 -19.24 -5.02 4.66
CA HIS A 236 -17.87 -4.98 4.09
C HIS A 236 -17.77 -4.33 2.70
N ASN A 237 -18.89 -4.05 2.04
CA ASN A 237 -18.97 -3.45 0.71
C ASN A 237 -19.11 -1.92 0.74
N GLU A 238 -19.34 -1.31 1.91
CA GLU A 238 -19.45 0.14 2.04
C GLU A 238 -18.08 0.76 2.31
N HIS A 239 -17.43 1.21 1.24
CA HIS A 239 -16.14 1.88 1.29
C HIS A 239 -16.23 3.39 1.52
N ASN A 240 -17.36 3.91 2.04
CA ASN A 240 -17.56 5.35 2.20
C ASN A 240 -17.78 5.71 3.68
N PHE A 241 -16.94 6.55 4.28
CA PHE A 241 -17.16 7.14 5.61
C PHE A 241 -17.12 8.67 5.49
N GLU A 242 -18.20 9.33 5.90
CA GLU A 242 -18.32 10.80 5.84
C GLU A 242 -17.96 11.37 4.46
N GLU A 243 -18.50 10.79 3.38
CA GLU A 243 -18.23 11.17 1.98
C GLU A 243 -16.81 10.84 1.47
N HIS A 244 -15.93 10.32 2.32
CA HIS A 244 -14.60 9.84 1.93
C HIS A 244 -14.68 8.40 1.44
N ARG A 245 -14.12 8.14 0.26
CA ARG A 245 -13.97 6.79 -0.27
C ARG A 245 -12.65 6.18 0.19
N PHE A 246 -12.70 4.97 0.71
CA PHE A 246 -11.54 4.21 1.18
C PHE A 246 -11.17 3.11 0.20
N ASP A 247 -9.90 2.80 0.13
CA ASP A 247 -9.43 1.58 -0.51
C ASP A 247 -9.78 0.36 0.35
N GLU A 248 -10.02 -0.78 -0.29
CA GLU A 248 -10.36 -2.03 0.37
C GLU A 248 -9.26 -2.54 1.32
N THR A 249 -8.00 -2.12 1.10
CA THR A 249 -6.86 -2.46 1.95
C THR A 249 -6.89 -1.77 3.32
N VAL A 250 -7.71 -0.72 3.51
CA VAL A 250 -7.88 -0.08 4.83
C VAL A 250 -8.37 -1.08 5.88
N ALA A 251 -9.25 -2.00 5.49
CA ALA A 251 -9.73 -3.03 6.41
C ALA A 251 -8.63 -4.02 6.85
N ALA A 252 -7.55 -4.18 6.07
CA ALA A 252 -6.45 -5.09 6.40
C ALA A 252 -5.61 -4.58 7.58
N ILE A 253 -5.48 -3.26 7.72
CA ILE A 253 -4.68 -2.62 8.78
C ILE A 253 -5.45 -2.40 10.09
N LEU A 254 -6.78 -2.52 10.08
CA LEU A 254 -7.60 -2.38 11.28
C LEU A 254 -7.62 -3.68 12.09
N GLU A 255 -7.36 -3.55 13.38
CA GLU A 255 -7.35 -4.68 14.32
C GLU A 255 -8.79 -5.12 14.64
N GLY A 256 -8.99 -6.43 14.78
CA GLY A 256 -10.32 -7.02 15.02
C GLY A 256 -11.25 -7.02 13.80
N ILE A 257 -10.89 -6.40 12.68
CA ILE A 257 -11.66 -6.47 11.44
C ILE A 257 -11.31 -7.74 10.67
N THR A 258 -12.34 -8.56 10.42
CA THR A 258 -12.25 -9.75 9.58
C THR A 258 -12.91 -9.47 8.24
N VAL A 259 -12.19 -9.69 7.15
CA VAL A 259 -12.71 -9.61 5.78
C VAL A 259 -12.54 -10.98 5.14
N ALA A 260 -13.59 -11.51 4.52
CA ALA A 260 -13.61 -12.90 4.03
C ALA A 260 -12.47 -13.23 3.05
N LYS A 261 -12.01 -12.27 2.25
CA LYS A 261 -10.89 -12.46 1.31
C LYS A 261 -9.50 -12.46 1.95
N TYR A 262 -9.37 -11.97 3.19
CA TYR A 262 -8.10 -11.84 3.90
C TYR A 262 -7.85 -13.03 4.82
N GLN A 263 -6.71 -13.71 4.62
CA GLN A 263 -6.19 -14.71 5.54
C GLN A 263 -5.05 -14.08 6.35
N ARG A 264 -5.25 -13.88 7.66
CA ARG A 264 -4.20 -13.41 8.57
C ARG A 264 -3.28 -14.58 8.97
N ARG A 265 -1.97 -14.33 9.00
CA ARG A 265 -0.90 -15.29 9.29
C ARG A 265 0.07 -14.71 10.32
#